data_AF-A0A7W5BBQ5-F1
#
_entry.id   AF-A0A7W5BBQ5-F1
#
_cell.length_a   1.000
_cell.length_b   1.000
_cell.length_c   1.000
_cell.angle_alpha   90.00
_cell.angle_beta   90.00
_cell.angle_gamma   90.00
#
_symmetry.space_group_name_H-M   'P 1'
#
loop_
_entity.id
_entity.type
_entity.pdbx_description
1 polymer ?
#
loop_
_entity_poly.entity_id
_entity_poly.type
_entity_poly.pdbx_seq_one_letter_code
_entity_poly.pdbx_strand_id
1 'polypeptide(L)'
;MCVAQNVYDANGKLADIRLGAAVVANSFLYQPASGKLYAWRFGNGLSRLLTLDNDGRIAQLAGGTAASTAHKLDFAYYADDTVKSLANGIYSAFSTDFSYDAASQLTPAFQPGDQQHFMNTMGL
;
A
#
# COMPACT_ATOMS: atom_id res chain seq x y z
N MET A 1 12.73 -14.67 25.58
CA MET A 1 12.21 -13.48 24.86
C MET A 1 12.42 -13.71 23.37
N CYS A 2 11.38 -13.62 22.55
CA CYS A 2 11.51 -13.73 21.09
C CYS A 2 11.83 -12.35 20.53
N VAL A 3 12.89 -12.24 19.73
CA VAL A 3 13.37 -10.96 19.16
C VAL A 3 13.22 -11.01 17.64
N ALA A 4 12.80 -9.89 17.06
CA ALA A 4 12.75 -9.74 15.61
C ALA A 4 14.18 -9.66 15.05
N GLN A 5 14.47 -10.47 14.03
CA GLN A 5 15.76 -10.54 13.37
C GLN A 5 15.62 -10.09 11.92
N ASN A 6 16.44 -9.12 11.52
CA ASN A 6 16.56 -8.68 10.14
C ASN A 6 17.83 -9.27 9.55
N VAL A 7 17.70 -9.99 8.44
CA VAL A 7 18.81 -10.56 7.68
C VAL A 7 18.99 -9.75 6.40
N TYR A 8 20.23 -9.42 6.06
CA TYR A 8 20.57 -8.62 4.89
C TYR A 8 21.37 -9.45 3.87
N ASP A 9 21.26 -9.10 2.59
CA ASP A 9 22.07 -9.67 1.51
C ASP A 9 23.49 -9.06 1.47
N ALA A 10 24.32 -9.55 0.53
CA ALA A 10 25.69 -9.07 0.36
C ALA A 10 25.79 -7.57 -0.03
N ASN A 11 24.70 -6.98 -0.52
CA ASN A 11 24.61 -5.56 -0.88
C ASN A 11 23.96 -4.72 0.23
N GLY A 12 23.71 -5.29 1.41
CA GLY A 12 23.07 -4.60 2.54
C GLY A 12 21.56 -4.40 2.40
N LYS A 13 20.91 -5.09 1.45
CA LYS A 13 19.45 -5.03 1.29
C LYS A 13 18.77 -6.07 2.18
N LEU A 14 17.60 -5.75 2.71
CA LEU A 14 16.85 -6.68 3.57
C LEU A 14 16.45 -7.92 2.76
N ALA A 15 16.72 -9.10 3.31
CA ALA A 15 16.51 -10.39 2.65
C ALA A 15 15.50 -11.28 3.40
N ASP A 16 15.44 -11.20 4.73
CA ASP A 16 14.53 -11.99 5.58
C ASP A 16 14.24 -11.21 6.87
N ILE A 17 13.00 -11.30 7.36
CA ILE A 17 12.58 -10.85 8.69
C ILE A 17 12.04 -12.07 9.43
N ARG A 18 12.59 -12.34 10.61
CA ARG A 18 12.18 -13.48 11.45
C ARG A 18 11.75 -13.05 12.83
N LEU A 19 10.85 -13.83 13.42
CA LEU A 19 10.52 -13.79 14.84
C LEU A 19 10.83 -15.17 15.42
N GLY A 20 12.05 -15.33 15.95
CA GLY A 20 12.58 -16.65 16.30
C GLY A 20 12.75 -17.52 15.05
N ALA A 21 12.18 -18.73 15.07
CA ALA A 21 12.22 -19.62 13.90
C ALA A 21 11.19 -19.27 12.81
N ALA A 22 10.21 -18.42 13.11
CA ALA A 22 9.15 -18.08 12.17
C ALA A 22 9.60 -16.99 11.18
N VAL A 23 9.39 -17.23 9.89
CA VAL A 23 9.55 -16.19 8.85
C VAL A 23 8.36 -15.25 8.92
N VAL A 24 8.62 -13.95 9.03
CA VAL A 24 7.62 -12.88 8.96
C VAL A 24 7.51 -12.37 7.53
N ALA A 25 8.65 -12.15 6.87
CA ALA A 25 8.71 -11.79 5.46
C ALA A 25 10.06 -12.18 4.85
N ASN A 26 10.07 -12.54 3.56
CA ASN A 26 11.28 -12.89 2.82
C ASN A 26 11.12 -12.58 1.33
N SER A 27 12.09 -13.01 0.51
CA SER A 27 12.04 -12.87 -0.96
C SER A 27 11.84 -11.42 -1.40
N PHE A 28 12.51 -10.49 -0.73
CA PHE A 28 12.44 -9.06 -1.05
C PHE A 28 13.08 -8.79 -2.41
N LEU A 29 12.36 -8.07 -3.28
CA LEU A 29 12.80 -7.71 -4.62
C LEU A 29 12.90 -6.18 -4.76
N TYR A 30 14.01 -5.73 -5.31
CA TYR A 30 14.35 -4.33 -5.43
C TYR A 30 14.51 -3.93 -6.90
N GLN A 31 14.05 -2.73 -7.25
CA GLN A 31 14.21 -2.17 -8.58
C GLN A 31 15.72 -2.03 -8.89
N PRO A 32 16.21 -2.50 -10.04
CA PRO A 32 17.64 -2.47 -10.36
C PRO A 32 18.24 -1.06 -10.38
N ALA A 33 17.53 -0.08 -10.96
CA ALA A 33 18.05 1.27 -11.15
C ALA A 33 17.93 2.16 -9.90
N SER A 34 16.80 2.10 -9.19
CA SER A 34 16.51 2.99 -8.06
C SER A 34 16.82 2.37 -6.70
N GLY A 35 17.00 1.05 -6.65
CA GLY A 35 17.14 0.31 -5.40
C GLY A 35 15.88 0.25 -4.53
N LYS A 36 14.72 0.74 -5.02
CA LYS A 36 13.46 0.73 -4.24
C LYS A 36 12.90 -0.68 -4.11
N LEU A 37 12.43 -1.04 -2.90
CA LEU A 37 11.70 -2.29 -2.67
C LEU A 37 10.36 -2.25 -3.42
N TYR A 38 10.04 -3.30 -4.17
CA TYR A 38 8.78 -3.36 -4.91
C TYR A 38 8.02 -4.69 -4.74
N ALA A 39 8.65 -5.75 -4.22
CA ALA A 39 7.90 -6.97 -3.90
C ALA A 39 8.53 -7.74 -2.75
N TRP A 40 7.73 -8.51 -2.03
CA TRP A 40 8.18 -9.47 -1.02
C TRP A 40 7.10 -10.52 -0.76
N ARG A 41 7.43 -11.54 0.03
CA ARG A 41 6.49 -12.57 0.48
C ARG A 41 6.38 -12.56 2.00
N PHE A 42 5.17 -12.61 2.51
CA PHE A 42 4.89 -12.76 3.94
C PHE A 42 5.04 -14.22 4.37
N GLY A 43 5.27 -14.44 5.66
CA GLY A 43 5.38 -15.79 6.26
C GLY A 43 4.16 -16.68 6.06
N ASN A 44 2.98 -16.08 5.86
CA ASN A 44 1.74 -16.79 5.53
C ASN A 44 1.64 -17.20 4.05
N GLY A 45 2.69 -16.97 3.25
CA GLY A 45 2.78 -17.38 1.87
C GLY A 45 2.16 -16.40 0.86
N LEU A 46 1.52 -15.31 1.29
CA LEU A 46 1.01 -14.27 0.38
C LEU A 46 2.14 -13.33 -0.04
N SER A 47 2.13 -12.88 -1.29
CA SER A 47 3.04 -11.82 -1.76
C SER A 47 2.47 -10.43 -1.56
N ARG A 48 3.34 -9.43 -1.55
CA ARG A 48 3.05 -8.02 -1.83
C ARG A 48 3.80 -7.62 -3.10
N LEU A 49 3.12 -6.87 -3.97
CA LEU A 49 3.70 -6.16 -5.10
C LEU A 49 3.30 -4.68 -5.02
N LEU A 50 4.27 -3.80 -5.21
CA LEU A 50 4.13 -2.36 -5.35
C LEU A 50 4.46 -2.00 -6.80
N THR A 51 3.53 -1.36 -7.49
CA THR A 51 3.83 -0.71 -8.78
C THR A 51 3.97 0.78 -8.52
N LEU A 52 5.04 1.37 -9.03
CA LEU A 52 5.28 2.80 -8.92
C LEU A 52 4.94 3.51 -10.24
N ASP A 53 4.43 4.73 -10.17
CA ASP A 53 4.31 5.62 -11.32
C ASP A 53 5.68 6.24 -11.70
N ASN A 54 5.69 7.10 -12.73
CA ASN A 54 6.90 7.75 -13.21
C ASN A 54 7.56 8.67 -12.16
N ASP A 55 6.77 9.20 -11.23
CA ASP A 55 7.25 10.07 -10.15
C ASP A 55 7.70 9.23 -8.93
N GLY A 56 7.54 7.90 -9.00
CA GLY A 56 7.95 6.96 -7.98
C GLY A 56 6.98 6.84 -6.82
N ARG A 57 5.74 7.31 -6.97
CA ARG A 57 4.62 7.11 -6.03
C ARG A 57 3.96 5.77 -6.29
N ILE A 58 3.23 5.24 -5.32
CA ILE A 58 2.58 3.93 -5.45
C ILE A 58 1.34 4.08 -6.34
N ALA A 59 1.39 3.55 -7.55
CA ALA A 59 0.22 3.45 -8.43
C ALA A 59 -0.63 2.21 -8.12
N GLN A 60 -0.04 1.16 -7.54
CA GLN A 60 -0.77 -0.06 -7.21
C GLN A 60 -0.18 -0.80 -6.00
N LEU A 61 -1.06 -1.29 -5.15
CA LEU A 61 -0.79 -2.29 -4.13
C LEU A 61 -1.52 -3.59 -4.49
N ALA A 62 -0.78 -4.62 -4.87
CA ALA A 62 -1.33 -5.95 -5.09
C ALA A 62 -0.79 -6.94 -4.05
N GLY A 63 -1.59 -7.93 -3.68
CA GLY A 63 -1.13 -9.00 -2.81
C GLY A 63 -2.00 -10.24 -2.90
N GLY A 64 -1.39 -11.41 -2.72
CA GLY A 64 -2.07 -12.68 -2.91
C GLY A 64 -1.14 -13.81 -3.32
N THR A 65 -1.71 -14.78 -4.01
CA THR A 65 -1.01 -15.81 -4.76
C THR A 65 -1.42 -15.73 -6.22
N ALA A 66 -0.82 -16.56 -7.08
CA ALA A 66 -1.27 -16.67 -8.48
C ALA A 66 -2.74 -17.14 -8.60
N ALA A 67 -3.28 -17.82 -7.57
CA ALA A 67 -4.63 -18.38 -7.58
C ALA A 67 -5.66 -17.57 -6.78
N SER A 68 -5.23 -16.64 -5.92
CA SER A 68 -6.13 -15.87 -5.05
C SER A 68 -5.59 -14.47 -4.81
N THR A 69 -6.43 -13.46 -5.04
CA THR A 69 -6.10 -12.06 -4.75
C THR A 69 -6.61 -11.71 -3.36
N ALA A 70 -5.70 -11.35 -2.45
CA ALA A 70 -6.03 -10.94 -1.08
C ALA A 70 -6.06 -9.41 -0.94
N HIS A 71 -5.39 -8.68 -1.83
CA HIS A 71 -5.40 -7.22 -1.85
C HIS A 71 -5.18 -6.69 -3.27
N LYS A 72 -5.96 -5.68 -3.68
CA LYS A 72 -5.81 -4.97 -4.95
C LYS A 72 -6.32 -3.54 -4.82
N LEU A 73 -5.40 -2.59 -4.66
CA LEU A 73 -5.69 -1.16 -4.66
C LEU A 73 -4.93 -0.48 -5.78
N ASP A 74 -5.61 0.33 -6.56
CA ASP A 74 -5.03 1.18 -7.60
C ASP A 74 -5.22 2.64 -7.21
N PHE A 75 -4.17 3.43 -7.33
CA PHE A 75 -4.14 4.84 -6.92
C PHE A 75 -3.93 5.73 -8.13
N ALA A 76 -4.71 6.82 -8.19
CA ALA A 76 -4.45 7.93 -9.09
C ALA A 76 -4.10 9.17 -8.27
N TYR A 77 -3.35 10.08 -8.88
CA TYR A 77 -2.92 11.32 -8.24
C TYR A 77 -3.31 12.53 -9.08
N TYR A 78 -3.48 13.66 -8.42
CA TYR A 78 -3.51 14.97 -9.05
C TYR A 78 -2.08 15.43 -9.38
N ALA A 79 -1.98 16.52 -10.16
CA ALA A 79 -0.70 17.11 -10.53
C ALA A 79 0.04 17.77 -9.35
N ASP A 80 -0.66 18.03 -8.23
CA ASP A 80 -0.11 18.55 -6.97
C ASP A 80 0.25 17.44 -5.96
N ASP A 81 0.33 16.20 -6.43
CA ASP A 81 0.67 14.99 -5.68
C ASP A 81 -0.35 14.51 -4.64
N THR A 82 -1.51 15.16 -4.53
CA THR A 82 -2.61 14.64 -3.71
C THR A 82 -3.24 13.39 -4.34
N VAL A 83 -3.72 12.46 -3.51
CA VAL A 83 -4.37 11.23 -3.99
C VAL A 83 -5.70 11.61 -4.59
N LYS A 84 -5.89 11.39 -5.89
CA LYS A 84 -7.15 11.66 -6.59
C LYS A 84 -8.17 10.56 -6.34
N SER A 85 -7.75 9.31 -6.41
CA SER A 85 -8.66 8.18 -6.24
C SER A 85 -7.96 6.94 -5.74
N LEU A 86 -8.75 6.09 -5.11
CA LEU A 86 -8.42 4.73 -4.71
C LEU A 86 -9.48 3.80 -5.30
N ALA A 87 -9.07 2.91 -6.19
CA ALA A 87 -9.93 1.85 -6.71
C ALA A 87 -9.62 0.54 -6.00
N ASN A 88 -10.63 -0.08 -5.38
CA ASN A 88 -10.51 -1.37 -4.74
C ASN A 88 -10.97 -2.48 -5.70
N GLY A 89 -10.01 -3.21 -6.26
CA GLY A 89 -10.27 -4.25 -7.26
C GLY A 89 -10.94 -5.52 -6.71
N ILE A 90 -10.97 -5.72 -5.39
CA ILE A 90 -11.67 -6.85 -4.76
C ILE A 90 -13.09 -6.45 -4.39
N TYR A 91 -13.24 -5.26 -3.80
CA TYR A 91 -14.50 -4.76 -3.30
C TYR A 91 -14.75 -3.35 -3.87
N SER A 92 -15.25 -3.31 -5.10
CA SER A 92 -15.41 -2.06 -5.85
C SER A 92 -16.27 -1.00 -5.15
N ALA A 93 -17.23 -1.40 -4.32
CA ALA A 93 -18.05 -0.51 -3.50
C ALA A 93 -17.26 0.31 -2.47
N PHE A 94 -16.02 -0.08 -2.17
CA PHE A 94 -15.08 0.66 -1.32
C PHE A 94 -14.03 1.43 -2.14
N SER A 95 -14.29 1.71 -3.41
CA SER A 95 -13.51 2.67 -4.18
C SER A 95 -13.97 4.08 -3.84
N THR A 96 -13.01 5.02 -3.82
CA THR A 96 -13.24 6.37 -3.33
C THR A 96 -12.48 7.36 -4.20
N ASP A 97 -13.18 8.41 -4.62
CA ASP A 97 -12.56 9.61 -5.18
C ASP A 97 -12.41 10.65 -4.07
N PHE A 98 -11.26 11.32 -4.06
CA PHE A 98 -10.96 12.36 -3.10
C PHE A 98 -10.95 13.70 -3.80
N SER A 99 -11.47 14.72 -3.11
CA SER A 99 -11.46 16.09 -3.58
C SER A 99 -10.87 16.97 -2.49
N TYR A 100 -10.16 18.02 -2.89
CA TYR A 100 -9.44 18.89 -1.98
C TYR A 100 -9.86 20.34 -2.21
N ASP A 101 -9.77 21.14 -1.15
CA ASP A 101 -9.90 22.59 -1.29
C ASP A 101 -8.60 23.21 -1.82
N ALA A 102 -8.61 24.54 -1.99
CA ALA A 102 -7.45 25.27 -2.51
C ALA A 102 -6.22 25.25 -1.59
N ALA A 103 -6.38 24.82 -0.33
CA ALA A 103 -5.30 24.66 0.65
C ALA A 103 -4.86 23.18 0.77
N SER A 104 -5.26 22.32 -0.18
CA SER A 104 -5.00 20.88 -0.19
C SER A 104 -5.57 20.13 1.03
N GLN A 105 -6.62 20.66 1.65
CA GLN A 105 -7.35 19.94 2.71
C GLN A 105 -8.41 19.05 2.07
N LEU A 106 -8.55 17.83 2.62
CA LEU A 106 -9.54 16.87 2.13
C LEU A 106 -10.95 17.41 2.38
N THR A 107 -11.71 17.60 1.31
CA THR A 107 -13.14 17.84 1.40
C THR A 107 -13.88 16.51 1.62
N PRO A 108 -15.06 16.51 2.27
CA PRO A 108 -15.76 15.28 2.60
C PRO A 108 -15.93 14.36 1.38
N ALA A 109 -15.28 13.20 1.43
CA ALA A 109 -15.42 12.16 0.42
C ALA A 109 -16.55 11.20 0.84
N PHE A 110 -17.49 10.91 -0.07
CA PHE A 110 -18.53 9.93 0.16
C PHE A 110 -18.11 8.59 -0.43
N GLN A 111 -18.03 7.57 0.41
CA GLN A 111 -17.76 6.19 0.01
C GLN A 111 -19.03 5.36 0.24
N PRO A 112 -19.69 4.83 -0.81
CA PRO A 112 -21.00 4.19 -0.67
C PRO A 112 -21.03 2.97 0.27
N GLY A 113 -19.89 2.27 0.42
CA GLY A 113 -19.75 1.15 1.34
C GLY A 113 -19.36 1.53 2.77
N ASP A 114 -18.95 2.78 3.02
CA ASP A 114 -18.45 3.19 4.33
C ASP A 114 -19.56 3.83 5.19
N GLN A 115 -19.67 3.36 6.43
CA GLN A 115 -20.62 3.87 7.42
C GLN A 115 -19.97 4.88 8.38
N GLN A 116 -18.81 5.43 8.01
CA GLN A 116 -18.14 6.49 8.75
C GLN A 116 -18.62 7.86 8.26
N HIS A 117 -19.53 8.47 9.02
CA HIS A 117 -19.96 9.85 8.80
C HIS A 117 -19.03 10.81 9.54
N PHE A 118 -18.22 11.58 8.81
CA PHE A 118 -17.50 12.72 9.38
C PHE A 118 -18.45 13.92 9.43
N MET A 119 -19.22 14.05 10.51
CA MET A 119 -19.99 15.26 10.77
C MET A 119 -19.03 16.36 11.18
N ASN A 120 -18.76 17.31 10.27
CA ASN A 120 -18.15 18.58 10.68
C ASN A 120 -19.24 19.41 11.38
N THR A 121 -19.37 19.27 12.69
CA THR A 121 -20.11 20.25 13.48
C THR A 121 -19.29 21.54 13.45
N MET A 122 -19.52 22.38 12.43
CA MET A 122 -19.09 23.77 12.52
C MET A 122 -19.91 24.40 13.63
N GLY A 123 -19.33 24.44 14.82
CA GLY A 123 -19.85 25.22 15.93
C GLY A 123 -19.74 26.70 15.60
N LEU A 124 -20.91 27.36 15.68
CA LEU A 124 -21.18 28.77 15.97
C LEU A 124 -20.29 29.84 15.31
#